data_AF-A0A533W506-F1
#
_entry.id   AF-A0A533W506-F1
#
_cell.length_a   1.000
_cell.length_b   1.000
_cell.length_c   1.000
_cell.angle_alpha   90.00
_cell.angle_beta   90.00
_cell.angle_gamma   90.00
#
_symmetry.space_group_name_H-M   'P 1'
#
loop_
_entity.id
_entity.type
_entity.pdbx_description
1 polymer ?
#
loop_
_entity_poly.entity_id
_entity_poly.type
_entity_poly.pdbx_seq_one_letter_code
_entity_poly.pdbx_strand_id
1 'polypeptide(L)'
;MKEGGITGMNGLMVGMAALNGMEGICLLGETSGYVIDAGASQSVLEALSKLLKLTIDVSSLKARAEETQNVISQLQKMTEQGREQAGPEKREPQPGYIS
;
A
#
# COMPACT_ATOMS: atom_id res chain seq x y z
N MET A 1 -7.30 19.00 -0.63
CA MET A 1 -7.60 18.73 0.80
C MET A 1 -6.27 18.76 1.55
N LYS A 2 -6.13 19.57 2.61
CA LYS A 2 -4.86 19.74 3.38
C LYS A 2 -5.00 19.28 4.84
N GLU A 3 -6.00 18.46 5.12
CA GLU A 3 -6.28 17.97 6.46
C GLU A 3 -6.08 16.45 6.49
N GLY A 4 -5.33 15.99 7.49
CA GLY A 4 -5.00 14.60 7.74
C GLY A 4 -4.44 14.47 9.15
N GLY A 5 -4.56 13.29 9.75
CA GLY A 5 -4.09 13.02 11.11
C GLY A 5 -3.34 11.70 11.18
N ILE A 6 -2.29 11.66 11.98
CA ILE A 6 -1.58 10.41 12.32
C ILE A 6 -2.13 9.94 13.67
N THR A 7 -2.74 8.78 13.70
CA THR A 7 -3.40 8.23 14.90
C THR A 7 -2.54 7.17 15.60
N GLY A 8 -2.88 6.86 16.85
CA GLY A 8 -2.20 5.84 17.64
C GLY A 8 -0.79 6.24 18.08
N MET A 9 0.05 5.25 18.36
CA MET A 9 1.42 5.50 18.87
C MET A 9 2.28 6.30 17.89
N ASN A 10 2.09 6.12 16.58
CA ASN A 10 2.86 6.81 15.54
C ASN A 10 2.72 8.34 15.63
N GLY A 11 1.52 8.83 15.93
CA GLY A 11 1.28 10.26 16.12
C GLY A 11 1.62 10.72 17.54
N LEU A 12 1.23 9.92 18.55
CA LEU A 12 1.46 10.26 19.96
C LEU A 12 2.94 10.39 20.29
N MET A 13 3.79 9.48 19.81
CA MET A 13 5.23 9.51 20.12
C MET A 13 5.92 10.75 19.56
N VAL A 14 5.62 11.13 18.31
CA VAL A 14 6.21 12.34 17.69
C VAL A 14 5.66 13.60 18.35
N GLY A 15 4.36 13.63 18.68
CA GLY A 15 3.78 14.73 19.45
C GLY A 15 4.42 14.88 20.84
N MET A 16 4.61 13.77 21.55
CA MET A 16 5.27 13.76 22.87
C MET A 16 6.74 14.16 22.77
N ALA A 17 7.47 13.73 21.74
CA ALA A 17 8.85 14.18 21.52
C ALA A 17 8.91 15.71 21.42
N ALA A 18 8.04 16.32 20.62
CA ALA A 18 7.98 17.78 20.48
C ALA A 18 7.66 18.48 21.82
N LEU A 19 6.70 17.96 22.60
CA LEU A 19 6.36 18.51 23.93
C LEU A 19 7.52 18.42 24.93
N ASN A 20 8.43 17.46 24.76
CA ASN A 20 9.60 17.27 25.61
C ASN A 20 10.86 17.95 25.04
N GLY A 21 10.73 18.79 24.00
CA GLY A 21 11.88 19.45 23.36
C GLY A 21 12.82 18.49 22.65
N MET A 22 12.33 17.31 22.25
CA MET A 22 13.09 16.29 21.53
C MET A 22 12.76 16.34 20.03
N GLU A 23 13.77 16.15 19.20
CA GLU A 23 13.56 15.91 17.77
C GLU A 23 12.96 14.52 17.54
N GLY A 24 11.93 14.45 16.69
CA GLY A 24 11.27 13.20 16.34
C GLY A 24 10.65 13.29 14.97
N ILE A 25 10.63 12.17 14.25
CA ILE A 25 9.99 12.04 12.94
C ILE A 25 9.12 10.78 12.90
N CYS A 26 8.09 10.78 12.05
CA CYS A 26 7.30 9.60 11.74
C CYS A 26 7.46 9.27 10.25
N LEU A 27 7.94 8.07 9.93
CA LEU A 27 7.99 7.55 8.56
C LEU A 27 6.77 6.67 8.33
N LEU A 28 5.98 6.99 7.30
CA LEU A 28 4.77 6.25 6.96
C LEU A 28 4.85 5.78 5.51
N GLY A 29 4.57 4.50 5.28
CA GLY A 29 4.44 3.92 3.95
C GLY A 29 2.96 3.89 3.56
N GLU A 30 2.65 4.37 2.35
CA GLU A 30 1.32 4.19 1.77
C GLU A 30 1.05 2.70 1.53
N THR A 31 -0.15 2.25 1.82
CA THR A 31 -0.59 0.87 1.62
C THR A 31 -2.07 0.85 1.26
N SER A 32 -2.53 -0.24 0.63
CA SER A 32 -3.95 -0.47 0.37
C SER A 32 -4.79 -0.61 1.65
N GLY A 33 -4.16 -0.97 2.77
CA GLY A 33 -4.81 -1.17 4.07
C GLY A 33 -5.60 -2.49 4.21
N TYR A 34 -5.74 -3.28 3.14
CA TYR A 34 -6.50 -4.53 3.16
C TYR A 34 -5.64 -5.79 3.29
N VAL A 35 -4.34 -5.68 2.99
CA VAL A 35 -3.38 -6.79 3.00
C VAL A 35 -2.07 -6.38 3.64
N ILE A 36 -1.29 -7.36 4.08
CA ILE A 36 0.08 -7.14 4.56
C ILE A 36 0.94 -6.71 3.37
N ASP A 37 1.44 -5.48 3.41
CA ASP A 37 2.21 -4.87 2.33
C ASP A 37 3.71 -4.87 2.66
N ALA A 38 4.41 -5.89 2.15
CA ALA A 38 5.86 -6.00 2.29
C ALA A 38 6.60 -4.89 1.53
N GLY A 39 6.02 -4.37 0.44
CA GLY A 39 6.63 -3.31 -0.36
C GLY A 39 6.58 -1.94 0.34
N ALA A 40 5.46 -1.62 0.97
CA ALA A 40 5.35 -0.43 1.83
C ALA A 40 6.36 -0.48 2.99
N SER A 41 6.48 -1.66 3.64
CA SER A 41 7.45 -1.88 4.72
C SER A 41 8.90 -1.74 4.26
N GLN A 42 9.24 -2.30 3.09
CA GLN A 42 10.56 -2.14 2.47
C GLN A 42 10.88 -0.67 2.23
N SER A 43 9.95 0.09 1.65
CA SER A 43 10.13 1.50 1.31
C SER A 43 10.44 2.36 2.55
N VAL A 44 9.73 2.11 3.66
CA VAL A 44 9.99 2.79 4.94
C VAL A 44 11.38 2.45 5.49
N LEU A 45 11.80 1.19 5.44
CA LEU A 45 13.13 0.78 5.91
C LEU A 45 14.26 1.33 5.04
N GLU A 46 14.07 1.42 3.73
CA GLU A 46 15.04 2.06 2.83
C GLU A 46 15.18 3.56 3.12
N ALA A 47 14.08 4.25 3.40
CA ALA A 47 14.11 5.66 3.82
C ALA A 47 14.84 5.83 5.17
N LEU A 48 14.55 4.95 6.14
CA LEU A 48 15.22 4.93 7.44
C LEU A 48 16.73 4.65 7.31
N SER A 49 17.10 3.67 6.48
CA SER A 49 18.49 3.31 6.18
C SER A 49 19.27 4.51 5.65
N LYS A 50 18.70 5.28 4.71
CA LYS A 50 19.30 6.51 4.18
C LYS A 50 19.44 7.60 5.23
N LEU A 51 18.41 7.79 6.05
CA LEU A 51 18.41 8.82 7.09
C LEU A 51 19.47 8.57 8.17
N LEU A 52 19.57 7.33 8.64
CA LEU A 52 20.49 6.94 9.70
C LEU A 52 21.88 6.51 9.18
N LYS A 53 22.05 6.41 7.85
CA LYS A 53 23.25 5.89 7.18
C LYS A 53 23.62 4.48 7.67
N LEU A 54 22.59 3.64 7.85
CA LEU A 54 22.73 2.25 8.29
C LEU A 54 22.50 1.29 7.12
N THR A 55 23.24 0.19 7.07
CA THR A 55 22.95 -0.91 6.16
C THR A 55 21.89 -1.81 6.78
N ILE A 56 20.68 -1.77 6.23
CA ILE A 56 19.57 -2.64 6.65
C ILE A 56 19.34 -3.65 5.53
N ASP A 57 19.40 -4.94 5.85
CA ASP A 57 19.04 -5.99 4.90
C ASP A 57 17.51 -6.07 4.76
N VAL A 58 17.03 -5.77 3.56
CA VAL A 58 15.60 -5.82 3.19
C VAL A 58 15.30 -6.97 2.22
N SER A 59 16.23 -7.90 2.03
CA SER A 59 16.11 -9.01 1.07
C SER A 59 14.85 -9.86 1.26
N SER A 60 14.49 -10.16 2.52
CA SER A 60 13.30 -10.94 2.85
C SER A 60 11.99 -10.21 2.50
N LEU A 61 11.93 -8.89 2.72
CA LEU A 61 10.78 -8.06 2.34
C LEU A 61 10.64 -7.97 0.84
N LYS A 62 11.75 -7.80 0.12
CA LYS A 62 11.77 -7.77 -1.34
C LYS A 62 11.23 -9.09 -1.93
N ALA A 63 11.73 -10.22 -1.45
CA ALA A 63 11.26 -11.54 -1.91
C ALA A 63 9.74 -11.70 -1.68
N ARG A 64 9.23 -11.26 -0.52
CA ARG A 64 7.81 -11.35 -0.20
C ARG A 64 6.94 -10.40 -1.05
N ALA A 65 7.44 -9.20 -1.34
CA ALA A 65 6.77 -8.25 -2.22
C ALA A 65 6.68 -8.80 -3.65
N GLU A 66 7.75 -9.38 -4.18
CA GLU A 66 7.79 -10.00 -5.51
C GLU A 66 6.84 -11.20 -5.61
N GLU A 67 6.79 -12.07 -4.60
CA GLU A 67 5.84 -13.19 -4.54
C GLU A 67 4.39 -12.69 -4.63
N THR A 68 4.05 -11.66 -3.86
CA THR A 68 2.71 -11.08 -3.85
C THR A 68 2.35 -10.47 -5.21
N GLN A 69 3.28 -9.74 -5.84
CA GLN A 69 3.09 -9.17 -7.17
C GLN A 69 2.92 -10.26 -8.24
N ASN A 70 3.70 -11.34 -8.16
CA ASN A 70 3.56 -12.46 -9.09
C ASN A 70 2.19 -13.11 -9.00
N VAL A 71 1.67 -13.36 -7.80
CA VAL A 71 0.32 -13.91 -7.59
C VAL A 71 -0.76 -12.98 -8.18
N ILE A 72 -0.67 -11.68 -7.90
CA ILE A 72 -1.62 -10.69 -8.46
C ILE A 72 -1.58 -10.69 -9.99
N SER A 73 -0.38 -10.70 -10.57
CA SER A 73 -0.20 -10.69 -12.03
C SER A 73 -0.78 -11.94 -12.70
N GLN A 74 -0.70 -13.10 -12.04
CA GLN A 74 -1.27 -14.34 -12.57
C GLN A 74 -2.80 -14.31 -12.51
N LEU A 75 -3.36 -13.83 -11.40
CA LEU A 75 -4.82 -13.65 -11.27
C LEU A 75 -5.37 -12.69 -12.32
N GLN A 76 -4.69 -11.57 -12.56
CA GLN A 76 -5.09 -10.59 -13.59
C GLN A 76 -5.13 -11.21 -15.00
N LYS A 77 -4.08 -11.95 -15.37
CA LYS A 77 -4.02 -12.66 -16.67
C LYS A 77 -5.15 -13.67 -16.83
N MET A 78 -5.51 -14.41 -15.78
CA MET A 78 -6.64 -15.36 -15.81
C MET A 78 -7.98 -14.63 -15.99
N THR A 79 -8.19 -13.49 -15.32
CA THR A 79 -9.41 -12.69 -15.51
C THR A 79 -9.50 -12.04 -16.89
N GLU A 80 -8.39 -11.62 -17.49
CA GLU A 80 -8.37 -11.08 -18.86
C GLU A 80 -8.66 -12.17 -19.89
N GLN A 81 -8.03 -13.34 -19.78
CA GLN A 81 -8.29 -14.48 -20.67
C GLN A 81 -9.72 -15.04 -20.54
N GLY A 82 -10.29 -15.04 -19.34
CA GLY A 82 -11.70 -15.41 -19.13
C GLY A 82 -12.69 -14.39 -19.72
N ARG A 83 -12.28 -13.13 -19.86
CA ARG A 83 -13.11 -12.05 -20.44
C ARG A 83 -13.05 -12.03 -21.98
N GLU A 84 -11.94 -12.50 -22.57
CA GLU A 84 -11.81 -12.66 -24.02
C GLU A 84 -12.58 -13.89 -24.57
N GLN A 85 -12.88 -14.88 -23.72
CA GLN A 85 -13.68 -16.05 -24.10
C GLN A 85 -15.20 -15.87 -23.90
N ALA A 86 -15.62 -14.85 -23.15
CA ALA A 86 -17.01 -14.43 -23.09
C ALA A 86 -17.31 -13.46 -24.26
N GLY A 87 -17.91 -13.98 -25.34
CA GLY A 87 -18.36 -13.18 -26.49
C GLY A 87 -19.27 -12.00 -26.09
N PRO A 88 -19.52 -11.04 -26.99
CA PRO A 88 -20.16 -9.77 -26.65
C PRO A 88 -21.49 -10.00 -25.93
N GLU A 89 -21.54 -9.54 -24.68
CA GLU A 89 -22.74 -9.57 -23.84
C GLU A 89 -23.86 -8.81 -24.57
N LYS A 90 -24.89 -9.53 -25.01
CA LYS A 90 -26.11 -8.93 -25.57
C LYS A 90 -26.77 -8.15 -24.44
N ARG A 91 -26.54 -6.84 -24.41
CA ARG A 91 -27.26 -5.93 -23.52
C ARG A 91 -28.73 -5.93 -23.94
N GLU A 92 -29.56 -6.62 -23.18
CA GLU A 92 -31.01 -6.40 -23.24
C GLU A 92 -31.30 -4.97 -22.74
N PRO A 93 -32.16 -4.21 -23.44
CA PRO A 93 -32.47 -2.83 -23.04
C PRO A 93 -33.20 -2.85 -21.69
N GLN A 94 -32.54 -2.35 -20.66
CA GLN A 94 -33.17 -2.16 -19.35
C GLN A 94 -34.15 -0.98 -19.43
N PRO A 95 -35.41 -1.12 -18.97
CA PRO A 95 -36.34 0.00 -18.89
C PRO A 95 -35.77 1.07 -17.95
N GLY A 96 -35.62 2.30 -18.46
CA GLY A 96 -35.08 3.41 -17.69
C GLY A 96 -35.96 3.74 -16.50
N TYR A 97 -35.37 3.85 -15.32
CA TYR A 97 -36.01 4.52 -14.20
C TYR A 97 -35.84 6.02 -14.36
N ILE A 98 -36.96 6.74 -14.30
CA ILE A 98 -37.00 8.20 -14.17
C ILE A 98 -36.70 8.50 -12.71
N SER A 99 -35.69 9.34 -12.46
CA SER A 99 -35.58 10.14 -11.24
C SER A 99 -35.29 11.59 -11.61
#